data_AF-H2CGQ3-F1
#
_entry.id   AF-H2CGQ3-F1
#
_cell.length_a   1.000
_cell.length_b   1.000
_cell.length_c   1.000
_cell.angle_alpha   90.00
_cell.angle_beta   90.00
_cell.angle_gamma   90.00
#
_symmetry.space_group_name_H-M   'P 1'
#
loop_
_entity.id
_entity.type
_entity.pdbx_description
1 polymer ?
#
loop_
_entity_poly.entity_id
_entity_poly.type
_entity_poly.pdbx_seq_one_letter_code
_entity_poly.pdbx_strand_id
1 'polypeptide(L)'
;MFVFKRLSILLFAVVAGLVACKDRGKVIETIGKDTITTDKFESYYSTYIEKASRLANADKETLYKLMCNPDQIPPDPAIRELIGGLIPENNYEKFRDMKIIEQAALSESFQDRPVIKEILEQVYMETLVNLYVQEKIQERIKISETEKEQKCNDLRKERPDQMAGLTLDQCLKVAERFLKMEIVQREYPKIIEGIKESVQIKKNNDFDRDNFLKNDMKLYNDIRKTGGCVDEPSANQTPVAPAPGK
;
A
#
# COMPACT_ATOMS: atom_id res chain seq x y z
N MET A 1 41.48 -12.55 -41.03
CA MET A 1 40.79 -11.47 -40.27
C MET A 1 39.37 -11.24 -40.82
N PHE A 2 38.51 -12.27 -40.86
CA PHE A 2 37.16 -12.13 -41.46
C PHE A 2 36.05 -12.97 -40.79
N VAL A 3 36.35 -13.72 -39.72
CA VAL A 3 35.38 -14.62 -39.08
C VAL A 3 34.81 -14.02 -37.78
N PHE A 4 35.54 -13.13 -37.11
CA PHE A 4 35.08 -12.53 -35.84
C PHE A 4 34.10 -11.36 -36.00
N LYS A 5 33.92 -10.80 -37.21
CA LYS A 5 33.07 -9.61 -37.42
C LYS A 5 31.59 -9.92 -37.69
N ARG A 6 31.24 -11.19 -37.94
CA ARG A 6 29.85 -11.60 -38.23
C ARG A 6 29.11 -12.19 -37.02
N LEU A 7 29.83 -12.58 -35.96
CA LEU A 7 29.21 -13.19 -34.78
C LEU A 7 28.64 -12.15 -33.78
N SER A 8 29.13 -10.92 -33.79
CA SER A 8 28.62 -9.85 -32.91
C SER A 8 27.31 -9.20 -33.38
N ILE A 9 26.90 -9.41 -34.64
CA ILE A 9 25.64 -8.83 -35.17
C ILE A 9 24.44 -9.73 -34.87
N LEU A 10 24.64 -11.06 -34.75
CA LEU A 10 23.56 -11.98 -34.38
C LEU A 10 23.20 -11.92 -32.89
N LEU A 11 24.14 -11.56 -32.01
CA LEU A 11 23.87 -11.50 -30.57
C LEU A 11 23.05 -10.24 -30.17
N PHE A 12 23.12 -9.17 -30.95
CA PHE A 12 22.30 -7.96 -30.72
C PHE A 12 20.85 -8.11 -31.22
N ALA A 13 20.58 -9.01 -32.16
CA ALA A 13 19.23 -9.29 -32.65
C ALA A 13 18.42 -10.18 -31.68
N VAL A 14 19.09 -10.99 -30.85
CA VAL A 14 18.43 -11.87 -29.87
C VAL A 14 18.03 -11.11 -28.59
N VAL A 15 18.78 -10.05 -28.22
CA VAL A 15 18.42 -9.21 -27.06
C VAL A 15 17.32 -8.19 -27.39
N ALA A 16 17.20 -7.77 -28.66
CA ALA A 16 16.07 -6.96 -29.12
C ALA A 16 14.74 -7.75 -29.20
N GLY A 17 14.80 -9.10 -29.17
CA GLY A 17 13.62 -9.97 -29.17
C GLY A 17 12.96 -10.18 -27.81
N LEU A 18 13.58 -9.72 -26.71
CA LEU A 18 13.07 -9.92 -25.34
C LEU A 18 12.38 -8.67 -24.75
N VAL A 19 12.31 -7.56 -25.49
CA VAL A 19 11.58 -6.33 -25.08
C VAL A 19 10.27 -6.14 -25.87
N ALA A 20 9.90 -7.11 -26.71
CA ALA A 20 8.65 -7.10 -27.46
C ALA A 20 7.65 -8.14 -26.94
N CYS A 21 7.33 -8.09 -25.64
CA CYS A 21 5.97 -8.43 -25.22
C CYS A 21 5.05 -7.29 -25.70
N LYS A 22 4.84 -7.21 -27.02
CA LYS A 22 3.82 -6.34 -27.61
C LYS A 22 2.48 -6.83 -27.09
N ASP A 23 1.74 -5.93 -26.45
CA ASP A 23 0.30 -6.05 -26.26
C ASP A 23 -0.32 -6.64 -27.53
N ARG A 24 -0.90 -7.84 -27.44
CA ARG A 24 -1.48 -8.56 -28.60
C ARG A 24 -2.96 -8.25 -28.79
N GLY A 25 -3.52 -7.48 -27.86
CA GLY A 25 -4.90 -7.04 -27.84
C GLY A 25 -5.26 -6.13 -29.01
N LYS A 26 -6.56 -6.02 -29.26
CA LYS A 26 -7.10 -5.06 -30.23
C LYS A 26 -6.88 -3.65 -29.69
N VAL A 27 -6.56 -2.70 -30.57
CA VAL A 27 -6.51 -1.29 -30.20
C VAL A 27 -7.92 -0.83 -29.83
N ILE A 28 -8.06 -0.21 -28.65
CA ILE A 28 -9.29 0.46 -28.22
C ILE A 28 -9.23 1.92 -28.67
N GLU A 29 -8.19 2.64 -28.27
CA GLU A 29 -7.92 4.03 -28.69
C GLU A 29 -6.44 4.40 -28.51
N THR A 30 -6.07 5.59 -29.00
CA THR A 30 -4.73 6.18 -28.78
C THR A 30 -4.90 7.54 -28.10
N ILE A 31 -4.21 7.74 -26.97
CA ILE A 31 -4.23 8.95 -26.15
C ILE A 31 -2.82 9.56 -26.15
N GLY A 32 -2.65 10.66 -26.86
CA GLY A 32 -1.33 11.29 -27.02
C GLY A 32 -0.34 10.32 -27.68
N LYS A 33 0.70 9.94 -26.94
CA LYS A 33 1.70 8.96 -27.40
C LYS A 33 1.42 7.53 -26.93
N ASP A 34 0.39 7.32 -26.11
CA ASP A 34 0.07 6.01 -25.55
C ASP A 34 -1.06 5.34 -26.34
N THR A 35 -0.87 4.07 -26.73
CA THR A 35 -1.92 3.27 -27.38
C THR A 35 -2.51 2.32 -26.35
N ILE A 36 -3.83 2.42 -26.15
CA ILE A 36 -4.58 1.55 -25.26
C ILE A 36 -5.09 0.36 -26.07
N THR A 37 -4.73 -0.84 -25.64
CA THR A 37 -5.20 -2.10 -26.20
C THR A 37 -6.10 -2.84 -25.20
N THR A 38 -6.85 -3.83 -25.68
CA THR A 38 -7.65 -4.72 -24.81
C THR A 38 -6.79 -5.37 -23.73
N ASP A 39 -5.62 -5.91 -24.08
CA ASP A 39 -4.71 -6.56 -23.13
C ASP A 39 -4.22 -5.58 -22.06
N LYS A 40 -3.89 -4.35 -22.48
CA LYS A 40 -3.42 -3.30 -21.55
C LYS A 40 -4.51 -2.92 -20.56
N PHE A 41 -5.74 -2.76 -21.03
CA PHE A 41 -6.87 -2.48 -20.16
C PHE A 41 -7.22 -3.66 -19.25
N GLU A 42 -7.27 -4.90 -19.76
CA GLU A 42 -7.55 -6.09 -18.96
C GLU A 42 -6.49 -6.30 -17.86
N SER A 43 -5.22 -6.07 -18.17
CA SER A 43 -4.12 -6.11 -17.19
C SER A 43 -4.29 -5.04 -16.11
N TYR A 44 -4.58 -3.80 -16.51
CA TYR A 44 -4.89 -2.71 -15.58
C TYR A 44 -6.10 -3.06 -14.70
N TYR A 45 -7.18 -3.53 -15.29
CA TYR A 45 -8.45 -3.82 -14.63
C TYR A 45 -8.30 -4.96 -13.62
N SER A 46 -7.64 -6.06 -13.99
CA SER A 46 -7.30 -7.15 -13.07
C SER A 46 -6.48 -6.66 -11.88
N THR A 47 -5.51 -5.78 -12.13
CA THR A 47 -4.67 -5.17 -11.08
C THR A 47 -5.49 -4.22 -10.19
N TYR A 48 -6.44 -3.49 -10.76
CA TYR A 48 -7.34 -2.60 -10.02
C TYR A 48 -8.23 -3.38 -9.05
N ILE A 49 -8.77 -4.52 -9.50
CA ILE A 49 -9.56 -5.43 -8.65
C ILE A 49 -8.70 -6.01 -7.53
N GLU A 50 -7.47 -6.46 -7.83
CA GLU A 50 -6.52 -6.93 -6.82
C GLU A 50 -6.25 -5.84 -5.77
N LYS A 51 -5.99 -4.61 -6.22
CA LYS A 51 -5.78 -3.46 -5.34
C LYS A 51 -6.99 -3.20 -4.45
N ALA A 52 -8.19 -3.18 -5.03
CA ALA A 52 -9.44 -2.98 -4.31
C ALA A 52 -9.65 -4.05 -3.24
N SER A 53 -9.44 -5.33 -3.60
CA SER A 53 -9.54 -6.47 -2.68
C SER A 53 -8.59 -6.32 -1.48
N ARG A 54 -7.33 -5.96 -1.73
CA ARG A 54 -6.33 -5.76 -0.66
C ARG A 54 -6.68 -4.58 0.24
N LEU A 55 -6.97 -3.42 -0.34
CA LEU A 55 -7.24 -2.20 0.42
C LEU A 55 -8.56 -2.27 1.19
N ALA A 56 -9.57 -2.92 0.65
CA ALA A 56 -10.86 -3.13 1.33
C ALA A 56 -10.86 -4.35 2.27
N ASN A 57 -9.76 -5.12 2.33
CA ASN A 57 -9.70 -6.40 3.04
C ASN A 57 -10.90 -7.32 2.72
N ALA A 58 -11.30 -7.34 1.45
CA ALA A 58 -12.42 -8.11 0.94
C ALA A 58 -11.88 -9.18 -0.01
N ASP A 59 -12.42 -10.39 0.03
CA ASP A 59 -12.12 -11.40 -0.97
C ASP A 59 -12.68 -10.97 -2.34
N LYS A 60 -11.98 -11.34 -3.42
CA LYS A 60 -12.39 -10.98 -4.78
C LYS A 60 -13.77 -11.53 -5.14
N GLU A 61 -14.13 -12.71 -4.63
CA GLU A 61 -15.41 -13.34 -4.91
C GLU A 61 -16.57 -12.49 -4.38
N THR A 62 -16.42 -11.91 -3.19
CA THR A 62 -17.38 -10.96 -2.63
C THR A 62 -17.49 -9.71 -3.50
N LEU A 63 -16.37 -9.15 -3.99
CA LEU A 63 -16.41 -8.02 -4.92
C LEU A 63 -17.16 -8.38 -6.21
N TYR A 64 -16.87 -9.53 -6.80
CA TYR A 64 -17.55 -10.01 -8.01
C TYR A 64 -19.05 -10.22 -7.80
N LYS A 65 -19.44 -10.81 -6.66
CA LYS A 65 -20.85 -10.98 -6.31
C LYS A 65 -21.57 -9.63 -6.23
N LEU A 66 -20.95 -8.63 -5.60
CA LEU A 66 -21.55 -7.30 -5.48
C LEU A 66 -21.62 -6.55 -6.82
N MET A 67 -20.61 -6.71 -7.69
CA MET A 67 -20.64 -6.17 -9.05
C MET A 67 -21.78 -6.78 -9.89
N CYS A 68 -22.01 -8.09 -9.76
CA CYS A 68 -23.05 -8.79 -10.50
C CYS A 68 -24.46 -8.67 -9.89
N ASN A 69 -24.57 -8.19 -8.64
CA ASN A 69 -25.84 -8.07 -7.93
C ASN A 69 -25.95 -6.68 -7.27
N PRO A 70 -26.26 -5.62 -8.04
CA PRO A 70 -26.29 -4.24 -7.54
C PRO A 70 -27.25 -4.02 -6.36
N ASP A 71 -28.35 -4.77 -6.31
CA ASP A 71 -29.34 -4.70 -5.23
C ASP A 71 -28.80 -5.21 -3.89
N GLN A 72 -27.69 -5.96 -3.90
CA GLN A 72 -27.02 -6.48 -2.70
C GLN A 72 -25.92 -5.55 -2.18
N ILE A 73 -25.63 -4.45 -2.89
CA ILE A 73 -24.61 -3.49 -2.45
C ILE A 73 -25.10 -2.78 -1.17
N PRO A 74 -24.32 -2.83 -0.08
CA PRO A 74 -24.66 -2.10 1.14
C PRO A 74 -24.98 -0.62 0.88
N PRO A 75 -25.84 0.03 1.71
CA PRO A 75 -26.18 1.44 1.54
C PRO A 75 -25.02 2.41 1.84
N ASP A 76 -23.87 1.89 2.29
CA ASP A 76 -22.68 2.68 2.57
C ASP A 76 -22.13 3.37 1.29
N PRO A 77 -21.98 4.70 1.29
CA PRO A 77 -21.52 5.44 0.11
C PRO A 77 -20.13 5.01 -0.39
N ALA A 78 -19.20 4.71 0.51
CA ALA A 78 -17.84 4.34 0.13
C ALA A 78 -17.81 2.95 -0.51
N ILE A 79 -18.61 2.00 -0.01
CA ILE A 79 -18.77 0.68 -0.64
C ILE A 79 -19.45 0.80 -2.00
N ARG A 80 -20.48 1.64 -2.13
CA ARG A 80 -21.14 1.87 -3.42
C ARG A 80 -20.20 2.48 -4.46
N GLU A 81 -19.42 3.48 -4.06
CA GLU A 81 -18.41 4.08 -4.93
C GLU A 81 -17.34 3.05 -5.34
N LEU A 82 -16.86 2.25 -4.38
CA LEU A 82 -15.90 1.18 -4.65
C LEU A 82 -16.45 0.20 -5.69
N ILE A 83 -17.63 -0.38 -5.46
CA ILE A 83 -18.24 -1.36 -6.37
C ILE A 83 -18.59 -0.72 -7.71
N GLY A 84 -19.14 0.49 -7.73
CA GLY A 84 -19.44 1.22 -8.96
C GLY A 84 -18.19 1.49 -9.80
N GLY A 85 -17.05 1.76 -9.16
CA GLY A 85 -15.75 1.91 -9.81
C GLY A 85 -15.11 0.60 -10.26
N LEU A 86 -15.65 -0.57 -9.88
CA LEU A 86 -15.25 -1.88 -10.40
C LEU A 86 -16.04 -2.28 -11.64
N ILE A 87 -17.14 -1.59 -11.99
CA ILE A 87 -17.88 -1.89 -13.23
C ILE A 87 -16.96 -1.59 -14.43
N PRO A 88 -16.76 -2.52 -15.39
CA PRO A 88 -15.75 -2.38 -16.45
C PRO A 88 -15.84 -1.07 -17.23
N GLU A 89 -17.04 -0.63 -17.61
CA GLU A 89 -17.28 0.60 -18.37
C GLU A 89 -16.86 1.84 -17.55
N ASN A 90 -17.31 1.93 -16.29
CA ASN A 90 -16.92 3.02 -15.40
C ASN A 90 -15.42 3.04 -15.12
N ASN A 91 -14.84 1.83 -14.96
CA ASN A 91 -13.42 1.67 -14.71
C ASN A 91 -12.57 2.08 -15.92
N TYR A 92 -13.04 1.76 -17.13
CA TYR A 92 -12.41 2.17 -18.38
C TYR A 92 -12.39 3.70 -18.51
N GLU A 93 -13.52 4.37 -18.29
CA GLU A 93 -13.56 5.84 -18.35
C GLU A 93 -12.61 6.48 -17.34
N LYS A 94 -12.57 5.97 -16.11
CA LYS A 94 -11.60 6.44 -15.10
C LYS A 94 -10.15 6.20 -15.53
N PHE A 95 -9.85 5.01 -16.04
CA PHE A 95 -8.52 4.66 -16.57
C PHE A 95 -8.10 5.58 -17.70
N ARG A 96 -9.02 5.82 -18.64
CA ARG A 96 -8.86 6.72 -19.78
C ARG A 96 -8.55 8.14 -19.33
N ASP A 97 -9.32 8.69 -18.40
CA ASP A 97 -9.09 10.04 -17.85
C ASP A 97 -7.73 10.15 -17.16
N MET A 98 -7.34 9.14 -16.37
CA MET A 98 -6.01 9.10 -15.76
C MET A 98 -4.91 9.09 -16.81
N LYS A 99 -5.08 8.39 -17.94
CA LYS A 99 -4.12 8.39 -19.04
C LYS A 99 -4.02 9.73 -19.74
N ILE A 100 -5.13 10.42 -19.95
CA ILE A 100 -5.13 11.78 -20.52
C ILE A 100 -4.35 12.74 -19.61
N ILE A 101 -4.65 12.72 -18.31
CA ILE A 101 -4.01 13.59 -17.31
C ILE A 101 -2.53 13.24 -17.18
N GLU A 102 -2.17 11.95 -17.16
CA GLU A 102 -0.79 11.49 -17.15
C GLU A 102 -0.02 12.06 -18.34
N GLN A 103 -0.55 11.97 -19.56
CA GLN A 103 0.11 12.51 -20.76
C GLN A 103 0.33 14.03 -20.66
N ALA A 104 -0.66 14.78 -20.14
CA ALA A 104 -0.51 16.22 -19.91
C ALA A 104 0.62 16.51 -18.90
N ALA A 105 0.62 15.83 -17.75
CA ALA A 105 1.65 15.98 -16.71
C ALA A 105 3.06 15.62 -17.23
N LEU A 106 3.18 14.58 -18.05
CA LEU A 106 4.43 14.18 -18.69
C LEU A 106 4.94 15.22 -19.69
N SER A 107 4.03 15.84 -20.46
CA SER A 107 4.39 16.87 -21.45
C SER A 107 4.94 18.14 -20.82
N GLU A 108 4.55 18.44 -19.57
CA GLU A 108 5.03 19.57 -18.79
C GLU A 108 6.23 19.22 -17.88
N SER A 109 6.78 18.01 -18.00
CA SER A 109 7.82 17.49 -17.11
C SER A 109 7.44 17.63 -15.63
N PHE A 110 6.15 17.50 -15.29
CA PHE A 110 5.64 17.71 -13.94
C PHE A 110 6.29 16.75 -12.94
N GLN A 111 6.42 15.48 -13.34
CA GLN A 111 7.08 14.43 -12.56
C GLN A 111 8.58 14.70 -12.32
N ASP A 112 9.21 15.57 -13.10
CA ASP A 112 10.64 15.84 -12.99
C ASP A 112 10.99 16.90 -11.96
N ARG A 113 9.99 17.63 -11.46
CA ARG A 113 10.14 18.63 -10.40
C ARG A 113 10.69 17.95 -9.14
N PRO A 114 11.74 18.49 -8.48
CA PRO A 114 12.38 17.83 -7.33
C PRO A 114 11.39 17.40 -6.24
N VAL A 115 10.49 18.30 -5.82
CA VAL A 115 9.48 17.98 -4.79
C VAL A 115 8.54 16.85 -5.20
N ILE A 116 8.20 16.75 -6.49
CA ILE A 116 7.31 15.68 -6.99
C ILE A 116 8.04 14.34 -6.99
N LYS A 117 9.33 14.31 -7.35
CA LYS A 117 10.15 13.10 -7.26
C LYS A 117 10.23 12.56 -5.83
N GLU A 118 10.50 13.44 -4.86
CA GLU A 118 10.55 13.07 -3.44
C GLU A 118 9.20 12.54 -2.93
N ILE A 119 8.08 13.18 -3.32
CA ILE A 119 6.73 12.70 -2.98
C ILE A 119 6.48 11.32 -3.59
N LEU A 120 6.81 11.11 -4.87
CA LEU A 120 6.61 9.83 -5.55
C LEU A 120 7.46 8.72 -4.92
N GLU A 121 8.70 9.02 -4.53
CA GLU A 121 9.56 8.06 -3.82
C GLU A 121 8.99 7.70 -2.45
N GLN A 122 8.51 8.67 -1.69
CA GLN A 122 7.83 8.43 -0.41
C GLN A 122 6.58 7.55 -0.59
N VAL A 123 5.71 7.89 -1.54
CA VAL A 123 4.48 7.11 -1.82
C VAL A 123 4.82 5.69 -2.28
N TYR A 124 5.85 5.53 -3.11
CA TYR A 124 6.34 4.22 -3.53
C TYR A 124 6.80 3.39 -2.33
N MET A 125 7.63 3.95 -1.46
CA MET A 125 8.14 3.28 -0.26
C MET A 125 7.00 2.87 0.68
N GLU A 126 6.09 3.79 1.00
CA GLU A 126 4.94 3.52 1.88
C GLU A 126 4.05 2.41 1.30
N THR A 127 3.75 2.48 0.01
CA THR A 127 2.92 1.48 -0.67
C THR A 127 3.60 0.12 -0.68
N LEU A 128 4.88 0.06 -1.04
CA LEU A 128 5.64 -1.19 -1.10
C LEU A 128 5.73 -1.87 0.27
N VAL A 129 6.07 -1.11 1.32
CA VAL A 129 6.15 -1.63 2.70
C VAL A 129 4.79 -2.16 3.14
N ASN A 130 3.71 -1.39 2.91
CA ASN A 130 2.37 -1.81 3.27
C ASN A 130 1.94 -3.10 2.56
N LEU A 131 2.16 -3.20 1.25
CA LEU A 131 1.82 -4.40 0.47
C LEU A 131 2.60 -5.63 0.95
N TYR A 132 3.91 -5.49 1.18
CA TYR A 132 4.76 -6.59 1.62
C TYR A 132 4.38 -7.08 3.03
N VAL A 133 4.16 -6.15 3.97
CA VAL A 133 3.75 -6.52 5.33
C VAL A 133 2.36 -7.14 5.34
N GLN A 134 1.41 -6.61 4.55
CA GLN A 134 0.07 -7.22 4.41
C GLN A 134 0.15 -8.66 3.89
N GLU A 135 0.97 -8.92 2.87
CA GLU A 135 1.18 -10.27 2.35
C GLU A 135 1.73 -11.20 3.43
N LYS A 136 2.75 -10.76 4.19
CA LYS A 136 3.31 -11.53 5.29
C LYS A 136 2.33 -11.79 6.43
N ILE A 137 1.42 -10.86 6.71
CA ILE A 137 0.35 -11.06 7.69
C ILE A 137 -0.68 -12.08 7.17
N GLN A 138 -1.09 -11.96 5.91
CA GLN A 138 -2.04 -12.89 5.29
C GLN A 138 -1.54 -14.33 5.31
N GLU A 139 -0.24 -14.56 5.08
CA GLU A 139 0.40 -15.88 5.23
C GLU A 139 0.24 -16.48 6.65
N ARG A 140 0.06 -15.65 7.68
CA ARG A 140 -0.11 -16.07 9.08
C ARG A 140 -1.57 -16.24 9.51
N ILE A 141 -2.51 -15.64 8.81
CA ILE A 141 -3.95 -15.75 9.13
C ILE A 141 -4.43 -17.13 8.70
N LYS A 142 -4.64 -17.99 9.69
CA LYS A 142 -5.30 -19.29 9.54
C LYS A 142 -6.39 -19.36 10.59
N ILE A 143 -7.63 -19.38 10.13
CA ILE A 143 -8.81 -19.41 11.01
C ILE A 143 -9.64 -20.61 10.57
N SER A 144 -9.77 -21.59 11.45
CA SER A 144 -10.65 -22.75 11.26
C SER A 144 -12.10 -22.39 11.49
N GLU A 145 -13.03 -23.18 10.94
CA GLU A 145 -14.46 -22.99 11.19
C GLU A 145 -14.82 -23.14 12.68
N THR A 146 -14.17 -24.06 13.39
CA THR A 146 -14.35 -24.24 14.84
C THR A 146 -13.97 -22.98 15.63
N GLU A 147 -12.89 -22.28 15.24
CA GLU A 147 -12.52 -21.00 15.86
C GLU A 147 -13.57 -19.91 15.60
N LYS A 148 -14.14 -19.86 14.39
CA LYS A 148 -15.21 -18.90 14.06
C LYS A 148 -16.47 -19.18 14.87
N GLU A 149 -16.88 -20.44 14.98
CA GLU A 149 -18.04 -20.85 15.76
C GLU A 149 -17.87 -20.50 17.24
N GLN A 150 -16.72 -20.84 17.81
CA GLN A 150 -16.40 -20.53 19.20
C GLN A 150 -16.44 -19.01 19.44
N LYS A 151 -15.75 -18.22 18.61
CA LYS A 151 -15.74 -16.77 18.75
C LYS A 151 -17.12 -16.15 18.53
N CYS A 152 -17.93 -16.67 17.61
CA CYS A 152 -19.32 -16.24 17.44
C CYS A 152 -20.15 -16.47 18.71
N ASN A 153 -20.01 -17.64 19.35
CA ASN A 153 -20.68 -17.95 20.61
C ASN A 153 -20.22 -17.03 21.75
N ASP A 154 -18.92 -16.74 21.83
CA ASP A 154 -18.36 -15.84 22.84
C ASP A 154 -18.86 -14.40 22.64
N LEU A 155 -18.85 -13.90 21.40
CA LEU A 155 -19.39 -12.57 21.08
C LEU A 155 -20.89 -12.43 21.41
N ARG A 156 -21.69 -13.48 21.18
CA ARG A 156 -23.11 -13.49 21.58
C ARG A 156 -23.31 -13.42 23.08
N LYS A 157 -22.39 -13.95 23.88
CA LYS A 157 -22.42 -13.86 25.35
C LYS A 157 -21.92 -12.51 25.85
N GLU A 158 -20.81 -12.02 25.30
CA GLU A 158 -20.18 -10.77 25.70
C GLU A 158 -20.97 -9.54 25.28
N ARG A 159 -21.65 -9.61 24.12
CA ARG A 159 -22.34 -8.48 23.48
C ARG A 159 -23.72 -8.89 22.94
N PRO A 160 -24.63 -9.38 23.80
CA PRO A 160 -25.90 -9.93 23.37
C PRO A 160 -26.72 -8.94 22.53
N ASP A 161 -26.77 -7.67 22.95
CA ASP A 161 -27.55 -6.64 22.26
C ASP A 161 -27.05 -6.34 20.84
N GLN A 162 -25.74 -6.46 20.59
CA GLN A 162 -25.15 -6.22 19.27
C GLN A 162 -25.27 -7.43 18.35
N MET A 163 -25.44 -8.63 18.92
CA MET A 163 -25.41 -9.89 18.19
C MET A 163 -26.79 -10.55 18.03
N ALA A 164 -27.81 -10.11 18.78
CA ALA A 164 -29.13 -10.74 18.87
C ALA A 164 -29.88 -10.85 17.52
N GLY A 165 -29.63 -9.93 16.58
CA GLY A 165 -30.29 -9.93 15.26
C GLY A 165 -29.52 -10.64 14.15
N LEU A 166 -28.32 -11.17 14.42
CA LEU A 166 -27.46 -11.74 13.38
C LEU A 166 -27.77 -13.22 13.14
N THR A 167 -27.93 -13.60 11.87
CA THR A 167 -27.94 -15.01 11.47
C THR A 167 -26.61 -15.69 11.83
N LEU A 168 -26.57 -17.02 11.80
CA LEU A 168 -25.33 -17.77 12.06
C LEU A 168 -24.22 -17.33 11.09
N ASP A 169 -24.48 -17.29 9.79
CA ASP A 169 -23.51 -16.86 8.78
C ASP A 169 -22.99 -15.43 9.02
N GLN A 170 -23.89 -14.51 9.39
CA GLN A 170 -23.49 -13.14 9.74
C GLN A 170 -22.61 -13.11 10.98
N CYS A 171 -22.95 -13.90 12.00
CA CYS A 171 -22.15 -14.02 13.22
C CYS A 171 -20.77 -14.62 12.94
N LEU A 172 -20.67 -15.66 12.10
CA LEU A 172 -19.40 -16.27 11.70
C LEU A 172 -18.51 -15.29 10.94
N LYS A 173 -19.07 -14.46 10.05
CA LYS A 173 -18.31 -13.40 9.36
C LYS A 173 -17.80 -12.33 10.32
N VAL A 174 -18.60 -11.94 11.31
CA VAL A 174 -18.16 -11.00 12.36
C VAL A 174 -17.06 -11.63 13.20
N ALA A 175 -17.24 -12.87 13.65
CA ALA A 175 -16.25 -13.62 14.41
C ALA A 175 -14.91 -13.74 13.67
N GLU A 176 -14.94 -14.06 12.37
CA GLU A 176 -13.76 -14.11 11.52
C GLU A 176 -13.03 -12.75 11.48
N ARG A 177 -13.75 -11.63 11.38
CA ARG A 177 -13.14 -10.29 11.42
C ARG A 177 -12.46 -9.99 12.75
N PHE A 178 -13.08 -10.36 13.88
CA PHE A 178 -12.46 -10.20 15.20
C PHE A 178 -11.19 -11.04 15.33
N LEU A 179 -11.24 -12.32 14.94
CA LEU A 179 -10.09 -13.21 14.96
C LEU A 179 -8.95 -12.71 14.06
N LYS A 180 -9.28 -12.20 12.86
CA LYS A 180 -8.29 -11.57 11.98
C LYS A 180 -7.59 -10.41 12.68
N MET A 181 -8.33 -9.51 13.33
CA MET A 181 -7.75 -8.38 14.05
C MET A 181 -6.85 -8.82 15.22
N GLU A 182 -7.27 -9.83 15.98
CA GLU A 182 -6.46 -10.38 17.09
C GLU A 182 -5.16 -11.01 16.57
N ILE A 183 -5.22 -11.77 15.48
CA ILE A 183 -4.05 -12.35 14.83
C ILE A 183 -3.12 -11.24 14.32
N VAL A 184 -3.66 -10.23 13.65
CA VAL A 184 -2.87 -9.07 13.16
C VAL A 184 -2.14 -8.41 14.33
N GLN A 185 -2.83 -8.08 15.42
CA GLN A 185 -2.22 -7.44 16.59
C GLN A 185 -1.10 -8.28 17.21
N ARG A 186 -1.28 -9.60 17.26
CA ARG A 186 -0.29 -10.52 17.83
C ARG A 186 0.91 -10.77 16.91
N GLU A 187 0.69 -10.90 15.61
CA GLU A 187 1.71 -11.32 14.65
C GLU A 187 2.46 -10.14 14.03
N TYR A 188 1.84 -8.96 13.92
CA TYR A 188 2.46 -7.76 13.37
C TYR A 188 3.85 -7.45 13.96
N PRO A 189 4.03 -7.34 15.30
CA PRO A 189 5.34 -7.02 15.85
C PRO A 189 6.40 -8.08 15.51
N LYS A 190 6.04 -9.38 15.52
CA LYS A 190 6.95 -10.49 15.20
C LYS A 190 7.38 -10.46 13.73
N ILE A 191 6.45 -10.14 12.83
CA ILE A 191 6.74 -9.99 11.40
C ILE A 191 7.74 -8.85 11.19
N ILE A 192 7.50 -7.69 11.83
CA ILE A 192 8.40 -6.54 11.72
C ILE A 192 9.80 -6.86 12.28
N GLU A 193 9.87 -7.54 13.43
CA GLU A 193 11.14 -7.96 14.01
C GLU A 193 11.91 -8.92 13.09
N GLY A 194 11.25 -9.97 12.59
CA GLY A 194 11.86 -10.90 11.64
C GLY A 194 12.33 -10.23 10.35
N ILE A 195 11.60 -9.23 9.85
CA ILE A 195 12.05 -8.43 8.69
C ILE A 195 13.32 -7.64 9.05
N LYS A 196 13.36 -6.99 10.22
CA LYS A 196 14.54 -6.23 10.67
C LYS A 196 15.77 -7.12 10.82
N GLU A 197 15.60 -8.33 11.35
CA GLU A 197 16.68 -9.33 11.47
C GLU A 197 17.17 -9.84 10.11
N SER A 198 16.29 -9.89 9.10
CA SER A 198 16.63 -10.38 7.76
C SER A 198 17.49 -9.42 6.92
N VAL A 199 17.64 -8.16 7.37
CA VAL A 199 18.34 -7.11 6.63
C VAL A 199 19.60 -6.68 7.38
N GLN A 200 20.73 -6.59 6.67
CA GLN A 200 21.97 -6.09 7.26
C GLN A 200 21.86 -4.57 7.50
N ILE A 201 21.92 -4.16 8.76
CA ILE A 201 21.98 -2.74 9.14
C ILE A 201 23.41 -2.38 9.49
N LYS A 202 24.06 -1.56 8.67
CA LYS A 202 25.38 -0.98 8.96
C LYS A 202 25.20 0.36 9.68
N LYS A 203 25.57 0.41 10.95
CA LYS A 203 25.53 1.65 11.74
C LYS A 203 26.79 2.48 11.50
N ASN A 204 26.62 3.78 11.29
CA ASN A 204 27.70 4.75 11.35
C ASN A 204 27.85 5.22 12.80
N ASN A 205 28.90 4.77 13.49
CA ASN A 205 29.12 5.10 14.90
C ASN A 205 29.62 6.54 15.11
N ASP A 206 30.10 7.20 14.05
CA ASP A 206 30.58 8.59 14.11
C ASP A 206 29.44 9.61 13.97
N PHE A 207 28.22 9.14 13.66
CA PHE A 207 27.04 10.00 13.51
C PHE A 207 26.10 9.85 14.70
N ASP A 208 25.95 10.94 15.48
CA ASP A 208 24.94 11.01 16.55
C ASP A 208 23.55 11.25 15.96
N ARG A 209 22.89 10.15 15.60
CA ARG A 209 21.52 10.15 15.09
C ARG A 209 20.55 10.80 16.08
N ASP A 210 20.70 10.53 17.37
CA ASP A 210 19.70 10.96 18.35
C ASP A 210 19.80 12.47 18.61
N ASN A 211 21.02 13.04 18.61
CA ASN A 211 21.21 14.49 18.62
C ASN A 211 20.67 15.13 17.33
N PHE A 212 20.97 14.56 16.17
CA PHE A 212 20.50 15.10 14.89
C PHE A 212 18.97 15.22 14.84
N LEU A 213 18.26 14.14 15.18
CA LEU A 213 16.79 14.10 15.13
C LEU A 213 16.13 15.03 16.15
N LYS A 214 16.76 15.28 17.30
CA LYS A 214 16.21 16.12 18.37
C LYS A 214 16.56 17.60 18.21
N ASN A 215 17.79 17.90 17.81
CA ASN A 215 18.39 19.21 17.96
C ASN A 215 18.89 19.81 16.64
N ASP A 216 19.39 19.01 15.70
CA ASP A 216 20.07 19.56 14.50
C ASP A 216 19.17 19.58 13.25
N MET A 217 18.02 18.91 13.29
CA MET A 217 17.06 18.89 12.18
C MET A 217 16.36 20.26 12.04
N LYS A 218 16.95 21.14 11.21
CA LYS A 218 16.50 22.51 10.98
C LYS A 218 14.99 22.62 10.74
N LEU A 219 14.42 21.82 9.85
CA LEU A 219 13.00 21.86 9.53
C LEU A 219 12.12 21.60 10.77
N TYR A 220 12.49 20.63 11.61
CA TYR A 220 11.73 20.34 12.83
C TYR A 220 11.82 21.49 13.83
N ASN A 221 12.99 22.10 13.99
CA ASN A 221 13.17 23.27 14.84
C ASN A 221 12.35 24.47 14.35
N ASP A 222 12.31 24.70 13.03
CA ASP A 222 11.51 25.77 12.43
C ASP A 222 10.01 25.52 12.63
N ILE A 223 9.56 24.26 12.50
CA ILE A 223 8.18 23.84 12.82
C ILE A 223 7.86 24.06 14.30
N ARG A 224 8.74 23.66 15.23
CA ARG A 224 8.53 23.86 16.68
C ARG A 224 8.38 25.33 17.02
N LYS A 225 9.24 26.20 16.47
CA LYS A 225 9.19 27.65 16.65
C LYS A 225 7.90 28.25 16.10
N THR A 226 7.53 27.87 14.88
CA THR A 226 6.34 28.39 14.19
C THR A 226 5.05 27.87 14.83
N GLY A 227 5.06 26.62 15.30
CA GLY A 227 3.92 25.94 15.91
C GLY A 227 3.75 26.18 17.42
N GLY A 228 4.64 26.95 18.06
CA GLY A 228 4.55 27.28 19.48
C GLY A 228 4.80 26.10 20.43
N CYS A 229 5.54 25.08 19.98
CA CYS A 229 5.91 23.95 20.84
C CYS A 229 6.90 24.45 21.92
N VAL A 230 6.52 24.34 23.19
CA VAL A 230 7.40 24.66 24.32
C VAL A 230 8.40 23.53 24.51
N ASP A 231 9.69 23.84 24.68
CA ASP A 231 10.69 22.83 25.03
C ASP A 231 10.46 22.38 26.49
N GLU A 232 10.15 21.10 26.70
CA GLU A 232 10.20 20.54 28.05
C GLU A 232 11.66 20.57 28.55
N PRO A 233 11.91 20.90 29.83
CA PRO A 233 13.26 20.90 30.36
C PRO A 233 13.85 19.49 30.24
N SER A 234 14.89 19.36 29.44
CA SER A 234 15.67 18.12 29.33
C SER A 234 16.17 17.71 30.71
N ALA A 235 15.73 16.55 31.20
CA ALA A 235 16.05 16.01 32.53
C ALA A 235 17.55 15.65 32.75
N ASN A 236 18.44 16.04 31.84
CA ASN A 236 19.87 15.74 31.89
C ASN A 236 20.79 16.96 32.09
N GLN A 237 20.27 18.09 32.56
CA GLN A 237 21.15 19.16 33.03
C GLN A 237 21.55 18.90 34.49
N THR A 238 22.71 18.26 34.67
CA THR A 238 23.40 18.19 35.96
C THR A 238 23.58 19.62 36.51
N PRO A 239 23.17 19.93 37.75
CA PRO A 239 23.33 21.26 38.32
C PRO A 239 24.83 21.59 38.42
N VAL A 240 25.27 22.63 37.70
CA VAL A 240 26.58 23.24 37.93
C VAL A 240 26.51 23.95 39.28
N ALA A 241 27.24 23.45 40.27
CA ALA A 241 27.37 24.09 41.56
C ALA A 241 27.99 25.49 41.40
N PRO A 242 27.46 26.53 42.07
CA PRO A 242 28.03 27.87 41.99
C PRO A 242 29.42 27.91 42.65
N ALA A 243 30.37 28.55 41.97
CA ALA A 243 31.73 28.74 42.45
C ALA A 243 31.75 29.57 43.76
N PRO A 244 32.71 29.32 44.68
CA PRO A 244 32.74 29.98 45.97
C PRO A 244 33.14 31.45 45.80
N GLY A 245 32.34 32.33 46.40
CA GLY A 245 32.48 33.79 46.32
C GLY A 245 33.79 34.32 46.89
N LYS A 246 34.23 35.45 46.33
CA LYS A 246 35.15 36.40 46.95
C LYS A 246 34.36 37.55 47.54
#